data_AF-A0A401PPJ6-F1
#
_entry.id   AF-A0A401PPJ6-F1
#
_cell.length_a   1.000
_cell.length_b   1.000
_cell.length_c   1.000
_cell.angle_alpha   90.00
_cell.angle_beta   90.00
_cell.angle_gamma   90.00
#
_symmetry.space_group_name_H-M   'P 1'
#
loop_
_entity.id
_entity.type
_entity.pdbx_description
1 polymer ?
#
loop_
_entity_poly.entity_id
_entity_poly.type
_entity_poly.pdbx_seq_one_letter_code
_entity_poly.pdbx_strand_id
1 'polypeptide(L)' 'MRLKRFLLRYYPPGIILEYEKGGETKNKSIDLLDLTPVLVT' A
#
# COMPACT_ATOMS: atom_id res chain seq x y z
N MET A 1 13.38 -10.16 -0.71
CA MET A 1 11.97 -9.73 -0.68
C MET A 1 11.53 -9.51 -2.11
N ARG A 2 10.40 -10.09 -2.54
CA ARG A 2 9.86 -9.90 -3.89
C ARG A 2 8.46 -9.30 -3.78
N LEU A 3 8.28 -8.07 -4.25
CA LEU A 3 6.95 -7.46 -4.30
C LEU A 3 6.12 -8.14 -5.39
N LYS A 4 4.88 -8.53 -5.06
CA LYS A 4 3.95 -9.19 -5.97
C LYS A 4 2.93 -8.22 -6.52
N ARG A 5 2.19 -7.53 -5.63
CA ARG A 5 1.04 -6.69 -6.01
C ARG A 5 0.95 -5.45 -5.13
N PHE A 6 0.51 -4.35 -5.74
CA PHE A 6 -0.01 -3.18 -5.05
C PHE A 6 -1.53 -3.24 -5.11
N LEU A 7 -2.17 -3.14 -3.95
CA LEU A 7 -3.62 -3.12 -3.81
C LEU A 7 -4.02 -1.76 -3.26
N LEU A 8 -4.90 -1.06 -3.98
CA LEU A 8 -5.46 0.19 -3.50
C LEU A 8 -6.57 -0.10 -2.49
N ARG A 9 -6.51 0.52 -1.32
CA ARG A 9 -7.54 0.45 -0.28
C ARG A 9 -8.28 1.78 -0.23
N TYR A 10 -9.58 1.75 -0.55
CA TYR A 10 -10.40 2.96 -0.67
C TYR A 10 -10.78 3.59 0.68
N TYR A 11 -10.93 2.81 1.75
CA TYR A 11 -11.30 3.34 3.07
C TYR A 11 -10.74 2.51 4.25
N PRO A 12 -10.07 3.12 5.25
CA PRO A 12 -9.41 4.42 5.14
C PRO A 12 -8.37 4.37 4.01
N PRO A 13 -8.11 5.48 3.30
CA PRO A 13 -7.23 5.48 2.14
C PRO A 13 -5.86 4.87 2.49
N GLY A 14 -5.38 3.98 1.64
CA GLY A 14 -4.11 3.31 1.86
C GLY A 14 -3.70 2.42 0.71
N ILE A 15 -2.48 1.91 0.79
CA ILE A 15 -1.93 0.94 -0.15
C ILE A 15 -1.51 -0.30 0.62
N ILE A 16 -1.90 -1.46 0.12
CA ILE A 16 -1.44 -2.75 0.64
C ILE A 16 -0.40 -3.31 -0.32
N LEU A 17 0.75 -3.65 0.24
CA LEU A 17 1.86 -4.31 -0.42
C LEU A 17 1.77 -5.80 -0.14
N GLU A 18 1.51 -6.59 -1.18
CA GLU A 18 1.67 -8.04 -1.10
C GLU A 18 3.08 -8.39 -1.57
N TYR A 19 3.87 -9.06 -0.73
CA TYR A 19 5.24 -9.43 -1.04
C TYR A 19 5.60 -10.81 -0.50
N GLU A 20 6.63 -11.41 -1.08
CA GLU A 20 7.20 -12.67 -0.62
C GLU A 20 8.48 -12.44 0.18
N LYS A 21 8.56 -13.06 1.34
CA LYS A 21 9.75 -13.05 2.21
C LYS A 21 9.92 -14.41 2.87
N GLY A 22 10.97 -15.13 2.49
CA GLY A 22 11.29 -16.45 3.03
C GLY A 22 10.32 -17.54 2.58
N GLY A 23 9.81 -17.47 1.34
CA GLY A 23 8.81 -18.41 0.80
C GLY A 23 7.37 -18.14 1.28
N GLU A 24 7.18 -17.27 2.26
CA GLU A 24 5.86 -16.87 2.75
C GLU A 24 5.37 -15.60 2.05
N THR A 25 4.07 -15.59 1.71
CA THR A 25 3.39 -14.38 1.24
C THR A 25 2.95 -13.55 2.46
N LYS A 26 3.35 -12.28 2.48
CA LYS A 26 3.07 -11.33 3.55
C LYS A 26 2.43 -10.08 2.98
N ASN A 27 1.57 -9.48 3.80
CA ASN A 27 0.91 -8.23 3.48
C ASN A 27 1.40 -7.13 4.41
N LYS A 28 1.68 -5.96 3.86
CA LYS A 28 1.96 -4.74 4.64
C LYS A 28 1.04 -3.62 4.17
N SER A 29 0.21 -3.10 5.07
CA SER A 29 -0.60 -1.92 4.82
C SER A 29 0.19 -0.65 5.13
N ILE A 30 0.04 0.34 4.27
CA ILE A 30 0.50 1.71 4.48
C ILE A 30 -0.73 2.60 4.42
N ASP A 31 -0.97 3.33 5.50
CA ASP A 31 -2.11 4.24 5.58
C ASP A 31 -1.73 5.58 4.94
N LEU A 32 -2.62 6.10 4.11
CA LEU A 32 -2.45 7.35 3.37
C LEU A 32 -3.34 8.44 3.97
N LEU A 33 -3.33 8.55 5.31
CA LEU A 33 -4.22 9.45 6.05
C LEU A 33 -3.93 10.93 5.76
N ASP A 34 -2.66 11.25 5.46
CA ASP A 34 -2.20 12.61 5.17
C ASP A 34 -2.11 12.91 3.66
N LEU A 35 -2.72 12.06 2.81
CA LEU A 35 -2.71 12.26 1.36
C LEU A 35 -3.67 13.40 1.00
N THR A 36 -3.15 14.62 1.07
CA THR A 36 -3.86 15.80 0.58
C THR A 36 -3.62 15.92 -0.93
N PRO A 37 -4.67 16.15 -1.75
CA PRO A 37 -4.47 16.58 -3.11
C PRO A 37 -3.87 17.98 -3.03
N VAL A 38 -2.56 18.11 -3.21
CA VAL A 38 -1.94 19.42 -3.38
C VAL A 38 -2.43 19.95 -4.72
N LEU A 39 -3.49 20.75 -4.68
CA LEU A 39 -3.94 21.54 -5.82
C LEU A 39 -2.87 22.62 -6.04
N VAL A 40 -1.96 22.37 -6.97
CA VAL A 40 -1.09 23.42 -7.49
C VAL A 40 -1.96 24.25 -8.44
N THR A 41 -2.59 25.29 -7.89
CA THR A 41 -3.24 26.38 -8.63
C THR A 41 -2.23 27.41 -9.07
#